data_AF-A0A957I0M9-F1
#
_entry.id   AF-A0A957I0M9-F1
#
_cell.length_a   1.000
_cell.length_b   1.000
_cell.length_c   1.000
_cell.angle_alpha   90.00
_cell.angle_beta   90.00
_cell.angle_gamma   90.00
#
_symmetry.space_group_name_H-M   'P 1'
#
loop_
_entity.id
_entity.type
_entity.pdbx_description
1 polymer ?
#
loop_
_entity_poly.entity_id
_entity_poly.type
_entity_poly.pdbx_seq_one_letter_code
_entity_poly.pdbx_strand_id
1 'polypeptide(L)'
;MSAMRRAAILKLASAAYEMKLDVMNGVLSRHENGRWQLGTHDLLTWLERHEGEDLVLVLGSMEDERPVEVRTCGTCGRDYTELECPYCRANRIRLRGRA
;
A
#
# COMPACT_ATOMS: atom_id res chain seq x y z
N MET A 1 11.04 8.44 -10.08
CA MET A 1 10.17 8.60 -8.90
C MET A 1 9.05 7.55 -8.82
N SER A 2 8.43 7.13 -9.93
CA SER A 2 7.37 6.09 -9.91
C SER A 2 7.81 4.74 -9.33
N ALA A 3 9.06 4.31 -9.56
CA ALA A 3 9.56 3.01 -9.07
C ALA A 3 9.55 2.88 -7.53
N MET A 4 9.87 3.95 -6.80
CA MET A 4 9.93 3.93 -5.33
C MET A 4 8.53 3.93 -4.71
N ARG A 5 7.59 4.68 -5.30
CA ARG A 5 6.18 4.68 -4.90
C ARG A 5 5.51 3.33 -5.21
N ARG A 6 5.78 2.74 -6.37
CA ARG A 6 5.36 1.37 -6.72
C ARG A 6 5.88 0.35 -5.71
N ALA A 7 7.14 0.44 -5.32
CA ALA A 7 7.71 -0.43 -4.29
C ALA A 7 7.01 -0.25 -2.93
N ALA A 8 6.67 0.98 -2.53
CA ALA A 8 5.93 1.24 -1.30
C ALA A 8 4.51 0.66 -1.32
N ILE A 9 3.79 0.80 -2.43
CA ILE A 9 2.43 0.24 -2.60
C ILE A 9 2.47 -1.29 -2.58
N LEU A 10 3.45 -1.90 -3.25
CA LEU A 10 3.62 -3.37 -3.22
C LEU A 10 4.00 -3.88 -1.82
N LYS A 11 4.79 -3.10 -1.06
CA LYS A 11 5.10 -3.41 0.34
C LYS A 11 3.87 -3.36 1.23
N LEU A 12 2.98 -2.39 1.02
CA LEU A 12 1.69 -2.32 1.72
C LEU A 12 0.81 -3.54 1.41
N ALA A 13 0.70 -3.91 0.14
CA ALA A 13 -0.04 -5.10 -0.28
C ALA A 13 0.53 -6.38 0.37
N SER A 14 1.86 -6.50 0.43
CA SER A 14 2.52 -7.65 1.09
C SER A 14 2.23 -7.70 2.58
N ALA A 15 2.28 -6.55 3.28
CA ALA A 15 1.96 -6.49 4.71
C ALA A 15 0.47 -6.86 4.98
N ALA A 16 -0.45 -6.42 4.11
CA ALA A 16 -1.85 -6.79 4.21
C ALA A 16 -2.08 -8.31 4.02
N TYR A 17 -1.36 -8.94 3.09
CA TYR A 17 -1.37 -10.41 2.95
C TYR A 17 -0.86 -11.12 4.21
N GLU A 18 0.23 -10.64 4.84
CA GLU A 18 0.76 -11.20 6.09
C GLU A 18 -0.26 -11.11 7.24
N MET A 19 -1.11 -10.08 7.23
CA MET A 19 -2.20 -9.88 8.18
C MET A 19 -3.47 -10.68 7.85
N LYS A 20 -3.44 -11.53 6.81
CA LYS A 20 -4.59 -12.29 6.30
C LYS A 20 -5.76 -11.42 5.85
N LEU A 21 -5.48 -10.20 5.41
CA LEU A 21 -6.46 -9.33 4.77
C LEU A 21 -6.62 -9.75 3.30
N ASP A 22 -7.83 -9.58 2.76
CA ASP A 22 -8.04 -9.75 1.33
C ASP A 22 -7.61 -8.48 0.57
N VAL A 23 -6.84 -8.66 -0.51
CA VAL A 23 -6.22 -7.55 -1.25
C VAL A 23 -6.47 -7.75 -2.74
N MET A 24 -7.16 -6.78 -3.36
CA MET A 24 -7.26 -6.68 -4.81
C MET A 24 -6.35 -5.56 -5.33
N ASN A 25 -5.57 -5.85 -6.37
CA ASN A 25 -4.73 -4.87 -7.07
C ASN A 25 -5.05 -4.90 -8.56
N GLY A 26 -5.19 -3.73 -9.18
CA GLY A 26 -5.38 -3.61 -10.62
C GLY A 26 -5.80 -2.20 -11.02
N VAL A 27 -6.05 -2.02 -12.31
CA VAL A 27 -6.64 -0.79 -12.84
C VAL A 27 -8.16 -0.92 -12.79
N LEU A 28 -8.82 0.07 -12.19
CA LEU A 28 -10.28 0.14 -12.18
C LEU A 28 -10.76 0.52 -13.58
N SER A 29 -11.60 -0.31 -14.17
CA SER A 29 -12.22 -0.04 -15.46
C SER A 29 -13.68 -0.46 -15.44
N ARG A 30 -14.43 0.02 -16.43
CA ARG A 30 -15.83 -0.35 -16.61
C ARG A 30 -15.93 -1.32 -17.78
N HIS A 31 -16.50 -2.49 -17.53
CA HIS A 31 -16.75 -3.48 -18.56
C HIS A 31 -17.93 -3.03 -19.46
N GLU A 32 -18.06 -3.60 -20.66
CA GLU A 32 -19.09 -3.21 -21.65
C GLU A 32 -20.53 -3.36 -21.13
N ASN A 33 -20.75 -4.31 -20.20
CA ASN A 33 -22.02 -4.53 -19.52
C ASN A 33 -22.31 -3.51 -18.39
N GLY A 34 -21.45 -2.50 -18.22
CA GLY A 34 -21.59 -1.44 -17.22
C GLY A 34 -21.07 -1.79 -15.83
N ARG A 35 -20.61 -3.03 -15.58
CA ARG A 35 -20.05 -3.47 -14.28
C ARG A 35 -18.63 -2.94 -14.08
N TRP A 36 -18.27 -2.71 -12.82
CA TRP A 36 -16.93 -2.30 -12.42
C TRP A 36 -16.02 -3.51 -12.26
N GLN A 37 -14.82 -3.44 -12.83
CA GLN A 37 -13.78 -4.45 -12.70
C GLN A 37 -12.45 -3.83 -12.27
N LEU A 38 -11.72 -4.53 -11.42
CA LEU A 38 -10.34 -4.20 -11.03
C LEU A 38 -9.40 -5.23 -11.66
N GLY A 39 -8.72 -4.85 -12.74
CA GLY A 39 -8.00 -5.81 -13.57
C GLY A 39 -8.95 -6.87 -14.14
N THR A 40 -8.77 -8.13 -13.73
CA THR A 40 -9.63 -9.26 -14.11
C THR A 40 -10.70 -9.61 -13.08
N HIS A 41 -10.81 -8.86 -11.98
CA HIS A 41 -11.74 -9.14 -10.89
C HIS A 41 -12.99 -8.28 -11.01
N ASP A 42 -14.18 -8.88 -10.87
CA ASP A 42 -15.42 -8.13 -10.77
C ASP A 42 -15.55 -7.53 -9.36
N LEU A 43 -15.55 -6.19 -9.28
CA LEU A 43 -15.52 -5.48 -8.00
C LEU A 43 -16.85 -5.64 -7.24
N LEU A 44 -17.97 -5.65 -7.95
CA LEU A 44 -19.29 -5.74 -7.33
C LEU A 44 -19.47 -7.09 -6.61
N THR A 45 -19.10 -8.17 -7.30
CA THR A 45 -19.14 -9.54 -6.76
C THR A 45 -18.26 -9.68 -5.52
N TRP A 46 -17.12 -8.99 -5.49
CA TRP A 46 -16.25 -8.99 -4.32
C TRP A 46 -16.86 -8.23 -3.14
N LEU A 47 -17.50 -7.08 -3.39
CA LEU A 47 -18.20 -6.31 -2.35
C LEU A 47 -19.41 -7.06 -1.79
N GLU A 48 -20.19 -7.72 -2.65
CA GLU A 48 -21.34 -8.55 -2.24
C GLU A 48 -20.93 -9.66 -1.26
N ARG A 49 -19.72 -10.23 -1.40
CA ARG A 49 -19.22 -11.26 -0.49
C ARG A 49 -18.86 -10.75 0.90
N HIS A 50 -18.62 -9.44 1.03
CA HIS A 50 -18.23 -8.79 2.28
C HIS A 50 -19.36 -7.88 2.81
N GLU A 51 -20.60 -8.14 2.41
CA GLU A 51 -21.76 -7.39 2.89
C GLU A 51 -21.88 -7.51 4.42
N GLY A 52 -21.91 -6.36 5.11
CA GLY A 52 -22.00 -6.30 6.57
C GLY A 52 -20.66 -6.34 7.31
N GLU A 53 -19.53 -6.38 6.60
CA GLU A 53 -18.20 -6.29 7.20
C GLU A 53 -17.66 -4.85 7.22
N ASP A 54 -16.81 -4.53 8.20
CA ASP A 54 -16.07 -3.27 8.23
C ASP A 54 -14.91 -3.31 7.23
N LEU A 55 -14.96 -2.44 6.21
CA LEU A 55 -14.00 -2.42 5.11
C LEU A 55 -13.11 -1.18 5.13
N VAL A 56 -11.81 -1.38 4.90
CA VAL A 56 -10.83 -0.31 4.61
C VAL A 56 -10.35 -0.45 3.17
N LEU A 57 -10.69 0.52 2.32
CA LEU A 57 -10.24 0.58 0.92
C LEU A 57 -9.14 1.64 0.77
N VAL A 58 -7.98 1.22 0.25
CA VAL A 58 -6.84 2.13 0.03
C VAL A 58 -6.60 2.27 -1.47
N LEU A 59 -6.77 3.49 -1.99
CA LEU A 59 -6.46 3.84 -3.38
C LEU A 59 -5.15 4.64 -3.42
N GLY A 60 -4.18 4.17 -4.20
CA GLY A 60 -2.95 4.90 -4.52
C GLY A 60 -2.76 4.96 -6.02
N SER A 61 -2.60 6.16 -6.58
CA SER A 61 -2.21 6.28 -7.99
C SER A 61 -0.76 5.78 -8.18
N MET A 62 -0.60 4.89 -9.15
CA MET A 62 0.69 4.32 -9.55
C MET A 62 1.48 5.25 -10.47
N GLU A 63 0.80 6.24 -11.05
CA GLU A 63 1.35 7.22 -12.00
C GLU A 63 1.55 8.61 -11.37
N ASP A 64 1.34 8.71 -10.06
CA ASP A 64 1.46 9.98 -9.33
C ASP A 64 2.91 10.46 -9.29
N GLU A 65 3.21 11.49 -10.10
CA GLU A 65 4.52 12.15 -10.19
C GLU A 65 4.80 13.13 -9.04
N ARG A 66 3.83 13.34 -8.13
CA ARG A 66 4.05 14.24 -6.98
C ARG A 66 5.32 13.80 -6.22
N PRO A 67 6.22 14.76 -5.93
CA PRO A 67 7.47 14.45 -5.25
C PRO A 67 7.18 13.75 -3.93
N VAL A 68 7.94 12.70 -3.64
CA VAL A 68 7.83 12.00 -2.35
C VAL A 68 8.28 12.97 -1.27
N GLU A 69 7.42 13.20 -0.28
CA GLU A 69 7.71 14.13 0.80
C GLU A 69 8.92 13.64 1.62
N VAL A 70 9.95 14.48 1.67
CA VAL A 70 11.14 14.24 2.48
C VAL A 70 10.83 14.65 3.90
N ARG A 71 11.07 13.74 4.84
CA ARG A 71 10.85 13.94 6.27
C ARG A 71 12.17 13.81 7.01
N THR A 72 12.41 14.66 8.00
CA THR A 72 13.57 14.55 8.88
C THR A 72 13.22 13.71 10.11
N CYS A 73 14.04 12.71 10.41
CA CYS A 73 13.81 11.84 11.55
C CYS A 73 14.03 12.58 12.88
N GLY A 74 13.00 12.67 13.73
CA GLY A 74 13.13 13.28 15.06
C GLY A 74 14.04 12.52 16.03
N THR A 75 14.47 11.29 15.71
CA THR A 75 15.37 10.49 16.56
C THR A 75 16.84 10.61 16.16
N CYS A 76 17.15 10.59 14.86
CA CYS A 76 18.54 10.60 14.37
C CYS A 76 18.90 11.79 13.47
N GLY A 77 17.94 12.67 13.17
CA GLY A 77 18.14 13.87 12.37
C GLY A 77 18.36 13.62 10.87
N ARG A 78 18.28 12.37 10.39
CA ARG A 78 18.47 12.04 8.97
C ARG A 78 17.17 12.22 8.19
N ASP A 79 17.31 12.72 6.98
CA ASP A 79 16.22 12.77 6.01
C ASP A 79 15.91 11.38 5.46
N TYR A 80 14.63 11.10 5.26
CA TYR A 80 14.13 9.85 4.73
C TYR A 80 12.81 10.07 4.00
N THR A 81 12.42 9.11 3.16
CA THR A 81 11.20 9.20 2.33
C THR A 81 10.23 8.03 2.60
N GLU A 82 10.73 6.98 3.24
CA GLU A 82 10.02 5.77 3.62
C GLU A 82 8.99 6.04 4.73
N LEU A 83 8.13 5.06 5.04
CA LEU A 83 7.14 5.16 6.13
C LEU A 83 7.77 5.42 7.50
N GLU A 84 8.96 4.85 7.74
CA GLU A 84 9.74 5.06 8.96
C GLU A 84 11.22 5.21 8.61
N CYS A 85 11.99 5.90 9.48
CA CYS A 85 13.41 6.13 9.24
C CYS A 85 14.16 4.79 9.10
N PRO A 86 14.76 4.49 7.93
CA PRO A 86 15.36 3.18 7.66
C PRO A 86 16.55 2.90 8.58
N TYR A 87 17.30 3.93 8.95
CA TYR A 87 18.45 3.82 9.86
C TYR A 87 18.01 3.45 11.29
N CYS A 88 17.02 4.16 11.84
CA CYS A 88 16.50 3.87 13.17
C CYS A 88 15.82 2.50 13.22
N ARG A 89 15.10 2.11 12.15
CA ARG A 89 14.50 0.79 12.02
C ARG A 89 15.56 -0.32 12.02
N ALA A 90 16.58 -0.20 11.16
CA ALA A 90 17.67 -1.17 11.08
C ALA A 90 18.40 -1.32 12.43
N ASN A 91 18.67 -0.21 13.12
CA ASN A 91 19.24 -0.23 14.46
C ASN A 91 18.32 -0.91 15.47
N ARG A 92 17.00 -0.67 15.42
CA ARG A 92 16.03 -1.32 16.32
C ARG A 92 16.00 -2.83 16.10
N ILE A 93 15.99 -3.28 14.85
CA ILE A 93 16.06 -4.72 14.50
C ILE A 93 17.38 -5.32 15.01
N ARG A 94 18.52 -4.66 14.77
CA ARG A 94 19.84 -5.12 15.23
C ARG A 94 19.92 -5.23 16.76
N LEU A 95 19.33 -4.27 17.48
CA LEU A 95 19.44 -4.17 18.93
C LEU A 95 18.38 -4.97 19.68
N ARG A 96 17.19 -5.17 19.08
CA ARG A 96 16.00 -5.71 19.77
C ARG A 96 15.35 -6.90 19.06
N GLY A 97 15.84 -7.28 17.88
CA GLY A 97 15.39 -8.47 17.15
C GLY A 97 13.95 -8.44 16.63
N ARG A 98 13.25 -7.30 16.66
CA ARG A 98 11.87 -7.16 16.13
C ARG A 98 11.80 -6.07 15.07
N ALA A 99 11.13 -6.41 13.97
CA ALA A 99 10.60 -5.49 12.96
C ALA A 99 9.18 -5.07 13.37
#